data_AF-A0A9X1WSW8-F1
#
_entry.id   AF-A0A9X1WSW8-F1
#
_cell.length_a   1.000
_cell.length_b   1.000
_cell.length_c   1.000
_cell.angle_alpha   90.00
_cell.angle_beta   90.00
_cell.angle_gamma   90.00
#
_symmetry.space_group_name_H-M   'P 1'
#
loop_
_entity.id
_entity.type
_entity.pdbx_description
1 polymer ?
#
loop_
_entity_poly.entity_id
_entity_poly.type
_entity_poly.pdbx_seq_one_letter_code
_entity_poly.pdbx_strand_id
1 'polypeptide(L)'
;MKVKRSLRVLLPILGACTIFVGTAVASNSVGLFVNGKALSPKETKLDHSVNIQTGITKDMVEDWIRKQGNAKRDYYFDGLSFEEMNVDGDSEPEVLVRIDGGVHLGDFFIFDKQSNGSYKLIFEQPWHVESWNIENFRADGMNPLFNIVTRTGGTDADVRESHLMYMNDSGVWTEAWKGTLKDRSVFQGKYHVVMGSYQFNDDNGELFYWQTEMDASLEDNKQEGDSKTTMKIFNLQQGKFIEKK
;
A
#
# COMPACT_ATOMS: atom_id res chain seq x y z
N MET A 1 6.02 -78.92 -19.45
CA MET A 1 7.45 -78.54 -19.49
C MET A 1 7.68 -77.38 -18.53
N LYS A 2 8.64 -77.54 -17.60
CA LYS A 2 9.29 -76.57 -16.65
C LYS A 2 8.34 -75.79 -15.70
N VAL A 3 8.14 -76.12 -14.41
CA VAL A 3 9.02 -76.29 -13.21
C VAL A 3 9.20 -74.99 -12.37
N LYS A 4 8.72 -75.09 -11.12
CA LYS A 4 9.15 -74.52 -9.81
C LYS A 4 8.78 -73.09 -9.35
N ARG A 5 7.90 -73.09 -8.32
CA ARG A 5 7.93 -72.40 -7.00
C ARG A 5 9.00 -71.33 -6.76
N SER A 6 8.58 -70.17 -6.24
CA SER A 6 8.97 -69.74 -4.90
C SER A 6 7.97 -68.71 -4.30
N LEU A 7 7.88 -68.78 -2.98
CA LEU A 7 7.00 -68.07 -2.05
C LEU A 7 7.75 -66.83 -1.54
N ARG A 8 7.09 -65.69 -1.32
CA ARG A 8 7.43 -64.78 -0.22
C ARG A 8 6.26 -63.85 0.14
N VAL A 9 6.00 -63.87 1.45
CA VAL A 9 4.99 -63.17 2.23
C VAL A 9 5.39 -61.70 2.44
N LEU A 10 4.42 -60.78 2.50
CA LEU A 10 4.37 -59.69 3.48
C LEU A 10 2.96 -59.08 3.54
N LEU A 11 2.39 -59.12 4.74
CA LEU A 11 1.11 -58.54 5.18
C LEU A 11 1.42 -57.14 5.81
N PRO A 12 0.41 -56.39 6.30
CA PRO A 12 0.00 -55.04 5.88
C PRO A 12 0.46 -53.92 6.83
N ILE A 13 0.36 -52.63 6.45
CA ILE A 13 0.29 -51.53 7.43
C ILE A 13 -0.72 -50.45 6.99
N LEU A 14 -1.77 -50.32 7.81
CA LEU A 14 -2.71 -49.21 7.92
C LEU A 14 -1.99 -47.87 8.14
N GLY A 15 -2.57 -46.79 7.62
CA GLY A 15 -2.26 -45.42 8.04
C GLY A 15 -3.52 -44.56 8.00
N ALA A 16 -4.50 -44.89 8.84
CA ALA A 16 -5.63 -44.02 9.13
C ALA A 16 -5.12 -42.74 9.81
N CYS A 17 -5.29 -41.57 9.18
CA CYS A 17 -5.06 -40.29 9.84
C CYS A 17 -6.27 -39.96 10.71
N THR A 18 -6.20 -40.30 11.99
CA THR A 18 -7.13 -39.83 13.03
C THR A 18 -6.81 -38.38 13.36
N ILE A 19 -7.75 -37.46 13.09
CA ILE A 19 -7.67 -36.07 13.54
C ILE A 19 -8.40 -36.01 14.89
N PHE A 20 -7.65 -35.77 15.97
CA PHE A 20 -8.23 -35.43 17.27
C PHE A 20 -8.30 -33.90 17.40
N VAL A 21 -9.50 -33.37 17.58
CA VAL A 21 -9.71 -31.97 17.99
C VAL A 21 -10.03 -32.00 19.49
N GLY A 22 -9.08 -31.60 20.32
CA GLY A 22 -9.30 -31.37 21.74
C GLY A 22 -9.74 -29.92 21.96
N THR A 23 -10.97 -29.71 22.40
CA THR A 23 -11.43 -28.41 22.89
C THR A 23 -10.97 -28.21 24.33
N ALA A 24 -10.05 -27.28 24.57
CA ALA A 24 -9.78 -26.76 25.91
C ALA A 24 -9.51 -25.25 25.84
N VAL A 25 -10.21 -24.54 26.72
CA VAL A 25 -10.20 -23.10 26.90
C VAL A 25 -8.91 -22.69 27.61
N ALA A 26 -7.97 -22.04 26.90
CA ALA A 26 -6.98 -21.07 27.41
C ALA A 26 -5.93 -20.78 26.31
N SER A 27 -5.95 -19.56 25.80
CA SER A 27 -4.86 -18.80 25.14
C SER A 27 -3.54 -19.52 24.81
N ASN A 28 -3.54 -20.51 23.92
CA ASN A 28 -2.36 -21.02 23.22
C ASN A 28 -2.79 -21.64 21.88
N SER A 29 -2.08 -21.28 20.81
CA SER A 29 -2.35 -21.71 19.44
C SER A 29 -2.32 -23.24 19.29
N VAL A 30 -3.38 -23.82 18.70
CA VAL A 30 -3.46 -25.25 18.39
C VAL A 30 -2.51 -25.58 17.24
N GLY A 31 -1.50 -26.42 17.48
CA GLY A 31 -0.59 -26.92 16.44
C GLY A 31 -1.19 -28.09 15.66
N LEU A 32 -1.16 -28.01 14.33
CA LEU A 32 -1.56 -29.11 13.45
C LEU A 32 -0.36 -30.05 13.18
N PHE A 33 -0.56 -31.36 13.33
CA PHE A 33 0.48 -32.37 13.12
C PHE A 33 0.08 -33.34 12.01
N VAL A 34 1.01 -33.66 11.10
CA VAL A 34 0.84 -34.71 10.09
C VAL A 34 2.04 -35.64 10.15
N ASN A 35 1.81 -36.95 10.28
CA ASN A 35 2.84 -37.99 10.41
C ASN A 35 3.92 -37.69 11.48
N GLY A 36 3.50 -37.22 12.66
CA GLY A 36 4.40 -36.97 13.78
C GLY A 36 5.34 -35.77 13.62
N LYS A 37 5.20 -34.98 12.54
CA LYS A 37 5.87 -33.69 12.39
C LYS A 37 4.87 -32.57 12.63
N ALA A 38 5.24 -31.63 13.49
CA ALA A 38 4.53 -30.35 13.60
C ALA A 38 4.59 -29.67 12.24
N LEU A 39 3.44 -29.32 11.68
CA LEU A 39 3.42 -28.35 10.60
C LEU A 39 3.79 -27.02 11.24
N SER A 40 5.07 -26.65 11.13
CA SER A 40 5.46 -25.27 11.39
C SER A 40 4.64 -24.40 10.44
N PRO A 41 3.94 -23.37 10.93
CA PRO A 41 3.52 -22.30 10.07
C PRO A 41 4.82 -21.70 9.54
N LYS A 42 5.28 -22.17 8.38
CA LYS A 42 5.97 -21.26 7.49
C LYS A 42 4.97 -20.14 7.32
N GLU A 43 5.28 -19.00 7.92
CA GLU A 43 4.72 -17.73 7.51
C GLU A 43 4.75 -17.78 5.99
N THR A 44 3.59 -18.01 5.37
CA THR A 44 3.37 -17.50 4.04
C THR A 44 3.15 -16.02 4.28
N LYS A 45 4.22 -15.32 4.67
CA LYS A 45 4.39 -13.94 4.25
C LYS A 45 4.25 -14.05 2.75
N LEU A 46 3.21 -13.44 2.20
CA LEU A 46 3.27 -12.99 0.82
C LEU A 46 4.57 -12.23 0.72
N ASP A 47 5.54 -12.89 0.10
CA ASP A 47 6.88 -12.41 -0.11
C ASP A 47 6.71 -11.12 -0.91
N HIS A 48 6.81 -9.98 -0.22
CA HIS A 48 6.94 -8.71 -0.90
C HIS A 48 8.35 -8.72 -1.47
N SER A 49 8.53 -9.36 -2.63
CA SER A 49 9.75 -9.21 -3.40
C SER A 49 9.70 -7.83 -4.07
N VAL A 50 9.84 -6.78 -3.25
CA VAL A 50 10.38 -5.50 -3.72
C VAL A 50 11.86 -5.75 -3.94
N ASN A 51 12.27 -5.75 -5.21
CA ASN A 51 13.58 -5.38 -5.75
C ASN A 51 13.66 -5.96 -7.17
N ILE A 52 13.30 -5.20 -8.19
CA ILE A 52 13.67 -5.59 -9.55
C ILE A 52 14.93 -4.83 -9.89
N GLN A 53 16.07 -5.51 -9.81
CA GLN A 53 17.33 -5.03 -10.38
C GLN A 53 17.22 -5.12 -11.91
N THR A 54 16.44 -4.24 -12.53
CA THR A 54 16.76 -3.87 -13.90
C THR A 54 17.92 -2.90 -13.83
N GLY A 55 18.77 -2.84 -14.86
CA GLY A 55 19.94 -1.96 -14.86
C GLY A 55 19.63 -0.45 -14.84
N ILE A 56 18.43 -0.03 -14.40
CA ILE A 56 18.03 1.37 -14.23
C ILE A 56 18.91 1.99 -13.15
N THR A 57 19.58 3.08 -13.53
CA THR A 57 20.40 3.88 -12.63
C THR A 57 19.72 5.19 -12.29
N LYS A 58 20.16 5.82 -11.20
CA LYS A 58 19.72 7.18 -10.83
C LYS A 58 19.87 8.15 -12.01
N ASP A 59 21.01 8.11 -12.71
CA ASP A 59 21.31 8.96 -13.87
C ASP A 59 20.31 8.76 -15.03
N MET A 60 19.85 7.53 -15.27
CA MET A 60 18.84 7.25 -16.29
C MET A 60 17.50 7.89 -15.93
N VAL A 61 17.08 7.76 -14.67
CA VAL A 61 15.83 8.35 -14.18
C VAL A 61 15.90 9.88 -14.23
N GLU A 62 17.03 10.48 -13.83
CA GLU A 62 17.26 11.92 -13.96
C GLU A 62 17.13 12.40 -15.41
N ASP A 63 17.74 11.67 -16.36
CA ASP A 63 17.65 11.99 -17.79
C ASP A 63 16.20 11.88 -18.31
N TRP A 64 15.43 10.89 -17.86
CA TRP A 64 14.00 10.79 -18.21
C TRP A 64 13.19 11.98 -17.71
N ILE A 65 13.40 12.39 -16.45
CA ILE A 65 12.73 13.55 -15.86
C ILE A 65 13.11 14.82 -16.61
N ARG A 66 14.39 15.03 -16.92
CA ARG A 66 14.84 16.22 -17.68
C ARG A 66 14.25 16.28 -19.08
N LYS A 67 14.03 15.14 -19.73
CA LYS A 67 13.51 15.05 -21.10
C LYS A 67 11.98 15.16 -21.18
N GLN A 68 11.28 14.59 -20.20
CA GLN A 68 9.83 14.37 -20.27
C GLN A 68 9.03 15.17 -19.24
N GLY A 69 9.67 15.53 -18.12
CA GLY A 69 9.05 16.33 -17.07
C GLY A 69 8.73 17.74 -17.54
N ASN A 70 7.92 18.45 -16.75
CA ASN A 70 7.56 19.82 -17.02
C ASN A 70 8.78 20.75 -17.10
N ALA A 71 9.11 21.17 -18.33
CA ALA A 71 10.26 22.01 -18.68
C ALA A 71 10.34 23.38 -17.98
N LYS A 72 9.32 23.78 -17.20
CA LYS A 72 9.30 25.02 -16.41
C LYS A 72 9.79 24.84 -14.98
N ARG A 73 10.11 23.61 -14.54
CA ARG A 73 10.49 23.32 -13.16
C ARG A 73 11.95 22.90 -13.06
N ASP A 74 12.67 23.57 -12.18
CA ASP A 74 14.02 23.17 -11.79
C ASP A 74 13.92 22.12 -10.68
N TYR A 75 14.08 20.86 -11.06
CA TYR A 75 14.03 19.73 -10.11
C TYR A 75 15.32 19.61 -9.30
N TYR A 76 15.18 19.30 -8.00
CA TYR A 76 16.29 19.15 -7.07
C TYR A 76 16.72 17.69 -6.91
N PHE A 77 17.48 17.17 -7.86
CA PHE A 77 17.77 15.73 -7.99
C PHE A 77 18.59 15.08 -6.84
N ASP A 78 19.16 15.86 -5.92
CA ASP A 78 19.90 15.32 -4.78
C ASP A 78 19.02 14.37 -3.95
N GLY A 79 17.74 14.70 -3.77
CA GLY A 79 16.75 13.88 -3.07
C GLY A 79 16.03 12.84 -3.92
N LEU A 80 16.48 12.57 -5.16
CA LEU A 80 15.85 11.58 -6.02
C LEU A 80 16.03 10.16 -5.48
N SER A 81 14.91 9.46 -5.33
CA SER A 81 14.82 8.02 -5.07
C SER A 81 13.73 7.40 -5.94
N PHE A 82 13.88 6.12 -6.27
CA PHE A 82 12.93 5.43 -7.13
C PHE A 82 12.77 3.96 -6.73
N GLU A 83 11.67 3.37 -7.14
CA GLU A 83 11.33 1.96 -6.96
C GLU A 83 10.67 1.44 -8.24
N GLU A 84 10.98 0.19 -8.58
CA GLU A 84 10.28 -0.55 -9.63
C GLU A 84 9.14 -1.36 -9.02
N MET A 85 7.91 -1.13 -9.51
CA MET A 85 6.71 -1.75 -8.98
C MET A 85 5.74 -2.01 -10.11
N ASN A 86 5.14 -3.20 -10.12
CA ASN A 86 4.06 -3.53 -11.04
C ASN A 86 2.77 -2.89 -10.52
N VAL A 87 2.25 -1.89 -11.24
CA VAL A 87 1.09 -1.13 -10.81
C VAL A 87 -0.22 -1.45 -11.51
N ASP A 88 -0.18 -2.11 -12.66
CA ASP A 88 -1.37 -2.46 -13.44
C ASP A 88 -1.63 -3.97 -13.54
N GLY A 89 -0.72 -4.79 -12.97
CA GLY A 89 -0.78 -6.24 -12.94
C GLY A 89 -0.16 -6.94 -14.16
N ASP A 90 0.54 -6.21 -15.03
CA ASP A 90 1.17 -6.75 -16.23
C ASP A 90 2.52 -7.44 -15.93
N SER A 91 3.40 -7.62 -16.93
CA SER A 91 4.74 -8.20 -16.71
C SER A 91 5.86 -7.17 -16.64
N GLU A 92 5.55 -5.90 -16.90
CA GLU A 92 6.49 -4.80 -17.07
C GLU A 92 6.36 -3.81 -15.90
N PRO A 93 7.29 -3.82 -14.93
CA PRO A 93 7.19 -2.92 -13.79
C PRO A 93 7.34 -1.45 -14.21
N GLU A 94 6.49 -0.61 -13.65
CA GLU A 94 6.61 0.83 -13.69
C GLU A 94 7.66 1.34 -12.70
N VAL A 95 8.18 2.53 -12.98
CA VAL A 95 9.17 3.20 -12.12
C VAL A 95 8.50 4.36 -11.41
N LEU A 96 8.31 4.20 -10.10
CA LEU A 96 7.82 5.25 -9.22
C LEU A 96 9.03 6.04 -8.73
N VAL A 97 8.98 7.36 -8.89
CA VAL A 97 10.09 8.23 -8.54
C VAL A 97 9.58 9.34 -7.63
N ARG A 98 10.30 9.59 -6.54
CA ARG A 98 10.16 10.83 -5.77
C ARG A 98 11.45 11.61 -5.75
N ILE A 99 11.32 12.92 -5.72
CA ILE A 99 12.40 13.83 -5.38
C ILE A 99 12.00 14.50 -4.07
N ASP A 100 12.74 14.19 -3.01
CA ASP A 100 12.56 14.83 -1.71
C ASP A 100 13.38 16.13 -1.65
N GLY A 101 12.70 17.26 -1.56
CA GLY A 101 13.31 18.57 -1.34
C GLY A 101 13.38 18.92 0.15
N GLY A 102 13.25 20.22 0.46
CA GLY A 102 12.96 20.65 1.83
C GLY A 102 11.62 20.09 2.33
N VAL A 103 11.28 20.34 3.60
CA VAL A 103 10.18 19.70 4.34
C VAL A 103 8.78 19.81 3.66
N HIS A 104 8.60 20.63 2.63
CA HIS A 104 7.33 20.88 1.89
C HIS A 104 7.48 20.82 0.37
N LEU A 105 8.67 20.50 -0.13
CA LEU A 105 8.97 20.49 -1.55
C LEU A 105 9.22 19.05 -1.95
N GLY A 106 8.48 18.61 -2.94
CA GLY A 106 8.77 17.33 -3.57
C GLY A 106 8.13 17.24 -4.94
N ASP A 107 8.61 16.25 -5.66
CA ASP A 107 8.08 15.89 -6.96
C ASP A 107 7.90 14.40 -7.02
N PHE A 108 6.78 13.97 -7.60
CA PHE A 108 6.45 12.58 -7.77
C PHE A 108 6.16 12.28 -9.24
N PHE A 109 6.75 11.20 -9.75
CA PHE A 109 6.67 10.78 -11.13
C PHE A 109 6.36 9.29 -11.22
N ILE A 110 5.65 8.90 -12.27
CA ILE A 110 5.50 7.49 -12.66
C ILE A 110 5.89 7.35 -14.12
N PHE A 111 6.80 6.43 -14.38
CA PHE A 111 7.20 6.05 -15.74
C PHE A 111 6.74 4.64 -16.07
N ASP A 112 6.06 4.53 -17.21
CA ASP A 112 5.58 3.28 -17.78
C ASP A 112 6.57 2.73 -18.80
N LYS A 113 6.83 1.43 -18.74
CA LYS A 113 7.72 0.76 -19.70
C LYS A 113 6.94 0.46 -20.97
N GLN A 114 7.50 0.90 -22.09
CA GLN A 114 6.90 0.70 -23.40
C GLN A 114 7.43 -0.60 -24.02
N SER A 115 6.66 -1.19 -24.94
CA SER A 115 7.04 -2.42 -25.67
C SER A 115 8.39 -2.37 -26.41
N ASN A 116 8.91 -1.17 -26.70
CA ASN A 116 10.24 -0.96 -27.29
C ASN A 116 11.38 -0.88 -26.25
N GLY A 117 11.08 -1.08 -24.97
CA GLY A 117 12.00 -0.98 -23.83
C GLY A 117 12.29 0.44 -23.34
N SER A 118 11.68 1.48 -23.93
CA SER A 118 11.79 2.86 -23.44
C SER A 118 10.82 3.14 -22.30
N TYR A 119 11.11 4.16 -21.49
CA TYR A 119 10.25 4.58 -20.38
C TYR A 119 9.56 5.90 -20.72
N LYS A 120 8.25 5.97 -20.49
CA LYS A 120 7.41 7.13 -20.78
C LYS A 120 6.82 7.69 -19.50
N LEU A 121 6.92 9.01 -19.31
CA LEU A 121 6.26 9.69 -18.20
C LEU A 121 4.73 9.63 -18.38
N ILE A 122 4.03 9.06 -17.40
CA ILE A 122 2.56 8.93 -17.39
C ILE A 122 1.89 9.71 -16.26
N PHE A 123 2.65 10.11 -15.24
CA PHE A 123 2.15 10.91 -14.12
C PHE A 123 3.24 11.82 -13.57
N GLU A 124 2.91 13.08 -13.30
CA GLU A 124 3.77 14.04 -12.61
C GLU A 124 2.91 14.89 -11.66
N GLN A 125 3.35 15.04 -10.41
CA GLN A 125 2.74 15.95 -9.43
C GLN A 125 3.80 16.63 -8.55
N PRO A 126 3.59 17.91 -8.14
CA PRO A 126 4.41 18.61 -7.16
C PRO A 126 4.14 18.10 -5.73
N TRP A 127 4.28 16.80 -5.50
CA TRP A 127 3.97 16.17 -4.23
C TRP A 127 5.25 15.76 -3.49
N HIS A 128 5.34 16.15 -2.22
CA HIS A 128 6.27 15.50 -1.30
C HIS A 128 5.62 14.21 -0.78
N VAL A 129 6.12 13.07 -1.27
CA VAL A 129 5.58 11.74 -0.99
C VAL A 129 6.38 11.07 0.12
N GLU A 130 5.77 10.92 1.31
CA GLU A 130 6.41 10.29 2.46
C GLU A 130 6.49 8.76 2.29
N SER A 131 5.45 8.16 1.72
CA SER A 131 5.37 6.72 1.48
C SER A 131 4.37 6.39 0.38
N TRP A 132 4.61 5.29 -0.31
CA TRP A 132 3.60 4.59 -1.10
C TRP A 132 3.55 3.13 -0.68
N ASN A 133 2.38 2.52 -0.80
CA ASN A 133 2.20 1.09 -0.68
C ASN A 133 1.08 0.62 -1.60
N ILE A 134 1.20 -0.63 -2.05
CA ILE A 134 0.07 -1.33 -2.65
C ILE A 134 -0.86 -1.68 -1.51
N GLU A 135 -2.05 -1.09 -1.47
CA GLU A 135 -3.08 -1.64 -0.62
C GLU A 135 -3.67 -2.84 -1.34
N ASN A 136 -3.48 -4.03 -0.77
CA ASN A 136 -3.89 -5.30 -1.38
C ASN A 136 -5.42 -5.49 -1.45
N PHE A 137 -6.21 -4.42 -1.43
CA PHE A 137 -7.63 -4.51 -1.70
C PHE A 137 -7.90 -4.21 -3.17
N ARG A 138 -8.32 -5.25 -3.90
CA ARG A 138 -8.88 -5.10 -5.23
C ARG A 138 -10.36 -4.81 -5.03
N ALA A 139 -10.77 -3.58 -5.28
CA ALA A 139 -12.19 -3.32 -5.44
C ALA A 139 -12.67 -4.00 -6.73
N ASP A 140 -13.84 -4.64 -6.70
CA ASP A 140 -14.35 -5.40 -7.84
C ASP A 140 -14.37 -4.55 -9.12
N GLY A 141 -13.71 -5.04 -10.17
CA GLY A 141 -13.62 -4.36 -11.46
C GLY A 141 -12.62 -3.21 -11.52
N MET A 142 -11.73 -3.08 -10.53
CA MET A 142 -10.61 -2.13 -10.57
C MET A 142 -9.26 -2.83 -10.59
N ASN A 143 -8.29 -2.18 -11.24
CA ASN A 143 -6.88 -2.45 -11.02
C ASN A 143 -6.50 -2.22 -9.55
N PRO A 144 -5.37 -2.79 -9.07
CA PRO A 144 -4.92 -2.59 -7.70
C PRO A 144 -4.90 -1.11 -7.30
N LEU A 145 -5.29 -0.84 -6.05
CA LEU A 145 -5.25 0.52 -5.50
C LEU A 145 -3.93 0.75 -4.77
N PHE A 146 -3.35 1.91 -5.03
CA PHE A 146 -2.10 2.38 -4.47
C PHE A 146 -2.40 3.50 -3.52
N ASN A 147 -1.98 3.36 -2.26
CA ASN A 147 -2.03 4.46 -1.34
C ASN A 147 -0.71 5.24 -1.44
N ILE A 148 -0.83 6.51 -1.80
CA ILE A 148 0.26 7.47 -1.79
C ILE A 148 -0.02 8.43 -0.64
N VAL A 149 0.91 8.49 0.32
CA VAL A 149 0.83 9.44 1.43
C VAL A 149 1.69 10.65 1.11
N THR A 150 1.05 11.80 1.04
CA THR A 150 1.70 13.09 0.79
C THR A 150 1.76 13.92 2.05
N ARG A 151 2.71 14.85 2.09
CA ARG A 151 2.80 15.85 3.15
C ARG A 151 3.04 17.24 2.59
N THR A 152 2.37 18.21 3.19
CA THR A 152 2.57 19.64 2.98
C THR A 152 2.69 20.33 4.33
N GLY A 153 3.44 21.43 4.42
CA GLY A 153 3.64 22.16 5.67
C GLY A 153 4.62 21.50 6.65
N GLY A 154 5.03 22.26 7.66
CA GLY A 154 6.22 22.02 8.46
C GLY A 154 6.00 22.14 9.96
N THR A 155 6.98 22.74 10.62
CA THR A 155 6.92 22.98 12.06
C THR A 155 5.62 23.72 12.37
N ASP A 156 4.84 23.16 13.29
CA ASP A 156 3.58 23.69 13.82
C ASP A 156 2.39 23.82 12.85
N ALA A 157 2.58 23.58 11.55
CA ALA A 157 1.50 23.50 10.58
C ALA A 157 1.80 22.47 9.50
N ASP A 158 1.17 21.29 9.53
CA ASP A 158 1.38 20.23 8.55
C ASP A 158 0.09 19.46 8.23
N VAL A 159 -0.07 19.12 6.96
CA VAL A 159 -1.16 18.29 6.47
C VAL A 159 -0.56 17.04 5.82
N ARG A 160 -1.09 15.88 6.20
CA ARG A 160 -0.83 14.59 5.56
C ARG A 160 -2.09 14.07 4.94
N GLU A 161 -2.03 13.77 3.65
CA GLU A 161 -3.14 13.23 2.87
C GLU A 161 -2.80 11.82 2.39
N SER A 162 -3.79 10.94 2.35
CA SER A 162 -3.73 9.69 1.60
C SER A 162 -4.47 9.88 0.29
N HIS A 163 -3.86 9.40 -0.79
CA HIS A 163 -4.42 9.34 -2.12
C HIS A 163 -4.51 7.88 -2.53
N LEU A 164 -5.72 7.37 -2.71
CA LEU A 164 -5.94 6.05 -3.30
C LEU A 164 -5.96 6.22 -4.82
N MET A 165 -4.97 5.66 -5.51
CA MET A 165 -4.73 5.79 -6.94
C MET A 165 -4.80 4.44 -7.64
N TYR A 166 -5.12 4.40 -8.93
CA TYR A 166 -5.04 3.19 -9.76
C TYR A 166 -4.75 3.57 -11.21
N MET A 167 -4.23 2.64 -11.99
CA MET A 167 -4.21 2.79 -13.45
C MET A 167 -5.56 2.37 -14.02
N ASN A 168 -6.24 3.24 -14.78
CA ASN A 168 -7.47 2.83 -15.46
C ASN A 168 -7.18 2.04 -16.75
N ASP A 169 -8.21 1.46 -17.36
CA ASP A 169 -8.11 0.67 -18.60
C ASP A 169 -7.49 1.41 -19.80
N SER A 170 -7.38 2.74 -19.74
CA SER A 170 -6.74 3.57 -20.76
C SER A 170 -5.26 3.87 -20.45
N GLY A 171 -4.67 3.24 -19.42
CA GLY A 171 -3.30 3.47 -18.99
C GLY A 171 -3.10 4.81 -18.26
N VAL A 172 -4.18 5.41 -17.74
CA VAL A 172 -4.10 6.72 -17.07
C VAL A 172 -4.20 6.55 -15.55
N TRP A 173 -3.20 7.08 -14.85
CA TRP A 173 -3.15 7.11 -13.40
C TRP A 173 -4.24 8.03 -12.84
N THR A 174 -5.17 7.44 -12.06
CA THR A 174 -6.43 8.08 -11.64
C THR A 174 -6.60 7.98 -10.13
N GLU A 175 -6.94 9.11 -9.49
CA GLU A 175 -7.24 9.16 -8.05
C GLU A 175 -8.65 8.62 -7.78
N ALA A 176 -8.80 7.48 -7.11
CA ALA A 176 -10.10 6.95 -6.69
C ALA A 176 -10.67 7.70 -5.47
N TRP A 177 -9.80 8.16 -4.57
CA TRP A 177 -10.19 8.85 -3.34
C TRP A 177 -9.02 9.63 -2.74
N LYS A 178 -9.36 10.65 -1.94
CA LYS A 178 -8.41 11.39 -1.12
C LYS A 178 -9.00 11.64 0.26
N GLY A 179 -8.17 11.53 1.30
CA GLY A 179 -8.56 11.90 2.66
C GLY A 179 -7.39 12.37 3.52
N THR A 180 -7.70 13.23 4.48
CA THR A 180 -6.74 13.76 5.45
C THR A 180 -6.42 12.70 6.51
N LEU A 181 -5.16 12.31 6.63
CA LEU A 181 -4.65 11.46 7.71
C LEU A 181 -4.23 12.28 8.93
N LYS A 182 -3.70 13.47 8.68
CA LYS A 182 -3.39 14.44 9.73
C LYS A 182 -3.57 15.84 9.19
N ASP A 183 -4.16 16.70 9.99
CA ASP A 183 -4.05 18.15 9.84
C ASP A 183 -3.63 18.71 11.19
N ARG A 184 -2.61 19.54 11.20
CA ARG A 184 -2.20 20.28 12.38
C ARG A 184 -2.03 21.73 11.97
N SER A 185 -2.60 22.62 12.76
CA SER A 185 -2.37 24.05 12.65
C SER A 185 -2.29 24.70 14.03
N VAL A 186 -1.70 25.88 14.09
CA VAL A 186 -1.67 26.71 15.30
C VAL A 186 -2.44 27.99 15.06
N PHE A 187 -3.41 28.28 15.92
CA PHE A 187 -4.17 29.51 15.89
C PHE A 187 -4.46 29.99 17.31
N GLN A 188 -4.20 31.28 17.58
CA GLN A 188 -4.48 31.92 18.88
C GLN A 188 -3.95 31.16 20.12
N GLY A 189 -2.72 30.63 20.04
CA GLY A 189 -2.09 29.92 21.16
C GLY A 189 -2.63 28.50 21.39
N LYS A 190 -3.33 27.93 20.41
CA LYS A 190 -3.84 26.57 20.44
C LYS A 190 -3.36 25.78 19.24
N TYR A 191 -3.06 24.51 19.45
CA TYR A 191 -3.02 23.51 18.39
C TYR A 191 -4.44 23.11 18.05
N HIS A 192 -4.78 23.17 16.77
CA HIS A 192 -5.90 22.42 16.21
C HIS A 192 -5.34 21.17 15.53
N VAL A 193 -5.81 19.99 15.91
CA VAL A 193 -5.33 18.71 15.40
C VAL A 193 -6.50 17.88 14.91
N VAL A 194 -6.41 17.47 13.65
CA VAL A 194 -7.26 16.46 13.04
C VAL A 194 -6.42 15.20 12.82
N MET A 195 -6.89 14.07 13.33
CA MET A 195 -6.32 12.75 13.07
C MET A 195 -7.33 11.92 12.31
N GLY A 196 -6.98 11.48 11.11
CA GLY A 196 -7.84 10.68 10.25
C GLY A 196 -7.24 9.32 9.92
N SER A 197 -8.11 8.39 9.56
CA SER A 197 -7.73 7.09 9.02
C SER A 197 -8.90 6.50 8.25
N TYR A 198 -8.62 5.51 7.40
CA TYR A 198 -9.63 4.80 6.63
C TYR A 198 -9.41 3.29 6.68
N GLN A 199 -10.45 2.55 6.30
CA GLN A 199 -10.43 1.11 6.12
C GLN A 199 -11.33 0.74 4.95
N PHE A 200 -10.86 -0.16 4.09
CA PHE A 200 -11.67 -0.71 3.01
C PHE A 200 -12.26 -2.05 3.46
N ASN A 201 -13.57 -2.17 3.35
CA ASN A 201 -14.28 -3.41 3.60
C ASN A 201 -14.43 -4.18 2.28
N ASP A 202 -13.63 -5.22 2.10
CA ASP A 202 -13.65 -6.08 0.92
C ASP A 202 -14.92 -6.92 0.80
N ASP A 203 -15.63 -7.18 1.90
CA ASP A 203 -16.90 -7.91 1.89
C ASP A 203 -18.02 -7.16 1.13
N ASN A 204 -18.02 -5.82 1.16
CA ASN A 204 -19.09 -5.00 0.58
C ASN A 204 -18.62 -3.84 -0.30
N GLY A 205 -17.31 -3.71 -0.51
CA GLY A 205 -16.70 -2.68 -1.37
C GLY A 205 -16.78 -1.25 -0.81
N GLU A 206 -17.04 -1.10 0.49
CA GLU A 206 -17.18 0.20 1.14
C GLU A 206 -15.87 0.71 1.72
N LEU A 207 -15.61 1.99 1.56
CA LEU A 207 -14.50 2.67 2.23
C LEU A 207 -15.05 3.42 3.44
N PHE A 208 -14.59 3.05 4.63
CA PHE A 208 -14.87 3.75 5.88
C PHE A 208 -13.76 4.75 6.12
N TYR A 209 -14.11 6.00 6.40
CA TYR A 209 -13.17 7.05 6.74
C TYR A 209 -13.64 7.75 8.00
N TRP A 210 -12.74 7.98 8.95
CA TRP A 210 -13.07 8.72 10.15
C TRP A 210 -12.00 9.76 10.44
N GLN A 211 -12.43 10.81 11.13
CA GLN A 211 -11.58 11.88 11.62
C GLN A 211 -11.94 12.19 13.06
N THR A 212 -10.93 12.37 13.90
CA THR A 212 -11.06 12.92 15.24
C THR A 212 -10.40 14.29 15.27
N GLU A 213 -11.18 15.29 15.64
CA GLU A 213 -10.74 16.68 15.81
C GLU A 213 -10.56 16.96 17.31
N MET A 214 -9.49 17.67 17.66
CA MET A 214 -9.23 18.13 19.02
C MET A 214 -8.47 19.46 19.01
N ASP A 215 -8.72 20.29 20.02
CA ASP A 215 -7.91 21.45 20.32
C ASP A 215 -7.02 21.17 21.54
N ALA A 216 -5.82 21.72 21.58
CA ALA A 216 -4.92 21.66 22.72
C ALA A 216 -4.19 22.99 22.94
N SER A 217 -3.94 23.35 24.20
CA SER A 217 -3.14 24.52 24.55
C SER A 217 -1.71 24.37 24.04
N LEU A 218 -1.17 25.43 23.43
CA LEU A 218 0.23 25.46 22.99
C LEU A 218 1.20 25.51 24.19
N GLU A 219 0.76 26.01 25.35
CA GLU A 219 1.62 26.21 26.52
C GLU A 219 1.96 24.90 27.23
N ASP A 220 0.98 24.01 27.39
CA ASP A 220 1.12 22.79 28.19
C ASP A 220 0.67 21.51 27.47
N ASN A 221 0.29 21.61 26.18
CA ASN A 221 -0.23 20.53 25.35
C ASN A 221 -1.45 19.81 25.94
N LYS A 222 -2.17 20.43 26.89
CA LYS A 222 -3.42 19.86 27.41
C LYS A 222 -4.54 20.09 26.42
N GLN A 223 -5.33 19.04 26.21
CA GLN A 223 -6.55 19.12 25.43
C GLN A 223 -7.50 20.18 26.04
N GLU A 224 -8.09 20.99 25.17
CA GLU A 224 -9.11 21.95 25.52
C GLU A 224 -10.46 21.52 24.92
N GLY A 225 -11.46 21.33 25.78
CA GLY A 225 -12.78 20.86 25.36
C GLY A 225 -12.81 19.38 24.99
N ASP A 226 -13.95 18.94 24.46
CA ASP A 226 -14.16 17.56 24.04
C ASP A 226 -13.64 17.34 22.61
N SER A 227 -13.11 16.14 22.35
CA SER A 227 -12.80 15.73 20.99
C SER A 227 -14.08 15.34 20.25
N LYS A 228 -14.06 15.52 18.94
CA LYS A 228 -15.19 15.17 18.07
C LYS A 228 -14.72 14.18 17.02
N THR A 229 -15.36 13.01 16.97
CA THR A 229 -15.13 12.03 15.91
C THR A 229 -16.28 12.04 14.92
N THR A 230 -15.95 12.11 13.63
CA THR A 230 -16.90 11.91 12.53
C THR A 230 -16.49 10.69 11.72
N MET A 231 -17.48 9.99 11.16
CA MET A 231 -17.27 8.85 10.27
C MET A 231 -18.12 9.03 9.03
N LYS A 232 -17.53 8.71 7.88
CA LYS A 232 -18.15 8.71 6.56
C LYS A 232 -17.94 7.35 5.92
N ILE A 233 -18.91 6.93 5.14
CA ILE A 233 -18.86 5.68 4.38
C ILE A 233 -18.96 6.06 2.91
N PHE A 234 -18.12 5.47 2.07
CA PHE A 234 -18.08 5.73 0.63
C PHE A 234 -18.34 4.44 -0.14
N ASN A 235 -19.04 4.58 -1.26
CA ASN A 235 -19.23 3.51 -2.24
C ASN A 235 -18.39 3.76 -3.47
N LEU A 236 -17.83 2.70 -4.03
CA LEU A 236 -17.21 2.78 -5.34
C LEU A 236 -18.27 2.97 -6.44
N GLN A 237 -18.14 4.05 -7.21
CA GLN A 237 -18.95 4.35 -8.38
C GLN A 237 -18.05 4.87 -9.49
N GLN A 238 -18.04 4.19 -10.64
CA GLN A 238 -17.26 4.61 -11.82
C GLN A 238 -15.78 4.89 -11.50
N GLY A 239 -15.15 4.01 -10.71
CA GLY A 239 -13.73 4.14 -10.35
C GLY A 239 -13.42 5.26 -9.35
N LYS A 240 -14.42 5.79 -8.64
CA LYS A 240 -14.28 6.80 -7.58
C LYS A 240 -15.06 6.40 -6.33
N PHE A 241 -14.52 6.64 -5.15
CA PHE A 241 -15.26 6.48 -3.90
C PHE A 241 -16.11 7.73 -3.63
N ILE A 242 -17.44 7.55 -3.62
CA ILE A 242 -18.42 8.62 -3.42
C ILE A 242 -19.11 8.44 -2.08
N GLU A 243 -19.16 9.52 -1.29
CA GLU A 243 -19.77 9.52 0.06
C GLU A 243 -21.24 9.09 -0.01
N LYS A 244 -21.63 8.14 0.85
CA LYS A 244 -23.01 7.76 1.07
C LYS A 244 -23.74 8.90 1.77
N LYS A 245 -24.87 9.30 1.20
CA LYS A 245 -25.80 10.27 1.82
C LYS A 245 -26.77 9.58 2.77
#